data_AF-A0A2S6RGX1-F1
#
_entry.id   AF-A0A2S6RGX1-F1
#
_cell.length_a   1.000
_cell.length_b   1.000
_cell.length_c   1.000
_cell.angle_alpha   90.00
_cell.angle_beta   90.00
_cell.angle_gamma   90.00
#
_symmetry.space_group_name_H-M   'P 1'
#
loop_
_entity.id
_entity.type
_entity.pdbx_description
1 polymer ?
#
loop_
_entity_poly.entity_id
_entity_poly.type
_entity_poly.pdbx_seq_one_letter_code
_entity_poly.pdbx_strand_id
1 'polypeptide(L)'
;MKLLTALFFAATLLALPLAAEAEDRVDGQFAQSGQRPNSCVPHKVAVDQLSEMFNEKVIGLGLGKNQQSVVELYVSSKGSWTILVTLTNGMSCIAAAGENWTDTAEQAELVS
;
A
#
# COMPACT_ATOMS: atom_id res chain seq x y z
N MET A 1 54.62 -7.38 50.03
CA MET A 1 54.79 -7.38 48.57
C MET A 1 53.40 -7.63 47.96
N LYS A 2 52.49 -6.67 47.74
CA LYS A 2 52.60 -5.33 47.13
C LYS A 2 53.45 -5.40 45.85
N LEU A 3 52.79 -5.27 44.69
CA LEU A 3 53.30 -4.95 43.33
C LEU A 3 52.93 -5.93 42.19
N LEU A 4 51.67 -6.39 42.04
CA LEU A 4 51.25 -7.00 40.75
C LEU A 4 49.75 -6.87 40.36
N THR A 5 48.90 -6.19 41.13
CA THR A 5 47.46 -6.00 40.80
C THR A 5 47.11 -4.64 40.18
N ALA A 6 48.09 -3.90 39.65
CA ALA A 6 47.89 -2.54 39.10
C ALA A 6 48.06 -2.46 37.57
N LEU A 7 47.58 -3.47 36.82
CA LEU A 7 47.54 -3.43 35.35
C LEU A 7 46.11 -3.55 34.78
N PHE A 8 45.08 -3.39 35.61
CA PHE A 8 43.68 -3.65 35.20
C PHE A 8 42.78 -2.43 34.99
N PHE A 9 43.24 -1.18 35.16
CA PHE A 9 42.36 -0.02 35.04
C PHE A 9 43.11 1.22 34.50
N ALA A 10 43.32 1.33 33.18
CA ALA A 10 43.66 2.62 32.56
C ALA A 10 43.67 2.66 31.00
N ALA A 11 43.20 1.64 30.26
CA ALA A 11 43.37 1.63 28.80
C ALA A 11 42.16 1.15 27.98
N THR A 12 40.93 1.39 28.44
CA THR A 12 39.71 1.05 27.68
C THR A 12 38.69 2.20 27.64
N LEU A 13 39.13 3.42 27.29
CA LEU A 13 38.24 4.59 27.22
C LEU A 13 38.52 5.58 26.07
N LEU A 14 39.10 5.17 24.94
CA LEU A 14 39.21 6.03 23.74
C LEU A 14 39.11 5.22 22.44
N ALA A 15 37.87 4.88 22.04
CA ALA A 15 37.43 4.80 20.64
C ALA A 15 36.01 4.20 20.57
N LEU A 16 35.01 4.92 21.10
CA LEU A 16 33.66 4.78 20.55
C LEU A 16 33.71 5.45 19.17
N PRO A 17 33.37 4.78 18.06
CA PRO A 17 33.21 5.47 16.80
C PRO A 17 32.02 6.42 16.98
N LEU A 18 32.31 7.71 16.97
CA LEU A 18 31.35 8.78 16.77
C LEU A 18 30.95 8.76 15.28
N ALA A 19 30.15 7.76 14.91
CA ALA A 19 29.32 7.77 13.72
C ALA A 19 27.87 7.72 14.22
N ALA A 20 27.38 8.89 14.62
CA ALA A 20 25.98 9.15 14.75
C ALA A 20 25.40 9.21 13.33
N GLU A 21 24.90 8.07 12.86
CA GLU A 21 23.93 7.97 11.77
C GLU A 21 22.87 6.98 12.23
N ALA A 22 22.01 7.39 13.16
CA ALA A 22 20.70 6.76 13.29
C ALA A 22 19.85 7.27 12.12
N GLU A 23 20.21 6.89 10.90
CA GLU A 23 19.26 6.87 9.80
C GLU A 23 18.35 5.68 10.06
N ASP A 24 17.25 5.92 10.76
CA ASP A 24 16.10 5.03 10.70
C ASP A 24 15.57 5.12 9.27
N ARG A 25 16.22 4.38 8.36
CA ARG A 25 15.63 4.07 7.06
C ARG A 25 14.42 3.23 7.41
N VAL A 26 13.28 3.89 7.56
CA VAL A 26 11.99 3.30 7.27
C VAL A 26 11.98 3.09 5.76
N ASP A 27 12.80 2.15 5.30
CA ASP A 27 12.64 1.50 4.02
C ASP A 27 11.28 0.82 4.14
N GLY A 28 10.26 1.49 3.59
CA GLY A 28 8.91 1.00 3.45
C GLY A 28 8.92 -0.22 2.55
N GLN A 29 9.38 -1.35 3.11
CA GLN A 29 9.22 -2.67 2.55
C GLN A 29 7.76 -3.06 2.78
N PHE A 30 6.85 -2.43 2.02
CA PHE A 30 5.59 -3.10 1.72
C PHE A 30 6.00 -4.36 0.97
N ALA A 31 6.06 -5.47 1.71
CA ALA A 31 6.14 -6.79 1.12
C ALA A 31 4.93 -6.89 0.17
N GLN A 32 5.17 -6.70 -1.13
CA GLN A 32 4.21 -7.13 -2.13
C GLN A 32 4.21 -8.64 -2.06
N SER A 33 3.38 -9.20 -1.18
CA SER A 33 2.96 -10.59 -1.23
C SER A 33 2.60 -10.86 -2.69
N GLY A 34 3.24 -11.88 -3.27
CA GLY A 34 3.57 -11.98 -4.69
C GLY A 34 2.48 -11.53 -5.66
N GLN A 35 2.94 -11.01 -6.80
CA GLN A 35 2.13 -10.73 -7.98
C GLN A 35 1.14 -11.89 -8.19
N ARG A 36 -0.08 -11.74 -7.68
CA ARG A 36 -1.21 -12.47 -8.26
C ARG A 36 -1.16 -12.03 -9.72
N PRO A 37 -1.19 -12.94 -10.70
CA PRO A 37 -1.43 -12.51 -12.06
C PRO A 37 -2.76 -11.76 -12.01
N ASN A 38 -2.70 -10.43 -11.96
CA ASN A 38 -3.85 -9.58 -12.10
C ASN A 38 -4.19 -9.71 -13.58
N SER A 39 -4.82 -10.82 -13.94
CA SER A 39 -5.17 -11.14 -15.32
C SER A 39 -6.02 -10.00 -15.83
N CYS A 40 -5.41 -9.16 -16.66
CA CYS A 40 -6.11 -8.03 -17.23
C CYS A 40 -7.09 -8.57 -18.27
N VAL A 41 -8.28 -8.02 -18.29
CA VAL A 41 -9.34 -8.38 -19.25
C VAL A 41 -9.81 -7.12 -19.97
N PRO A 42 -10.50 -7.20 -21.11
CA PRO A 42 -11.11 -6.03 -21.71
C PRO A 42 -11.99 -5.29 -20.69
N HIS A 43 -11.96 -3.96 -20.68
CA HIS A 43 -12.66 -3.14 -19.67
C HIS A 43 -14.11 -3.56 -19.45
N LYS A 44 -14.87 -3.77 -20.54
CA LYS A 44 -16.26 -4.21 -20.45
C LYS A 44 -16.42 -5.52 -19.66
N VAL A 45 -15.53 -6.49 -19.89
CA VAL A 45 -15.57 -7.79 -19.18
C VAL A 45 -15.32 -7.62 -17.69
N ALA A 46 -14.37 -6.75 -17.31
CA ALA A 46 -14.13 -6.44 -15.90
C ALA A 46 -15.36 -5.81 -15.26
N VAL A 47 -15.95 -4.78 -15.89
CA VAL A 47 -17.10 -4.05 -15.37
C VAL A 47 -18.33 -4.94 -15.26
N ASP A 48 -18.61 -5.74 -16.29
CA ASP A 48 -19.72 -6.70 -16.28
C ASP A 48 -19.55 -7.67 -15.10
N GLN A 49 -18.36 -8.24 -14.92
CA GLN A 49 -18.08 -9.18 -13.83
C GLN A 49 -18.26 -8.53 -12.44
N LEU A 50 -17.75 -7.32 -12.24
CA LEU A 50 -17.88 -6.58 -10.97
C LEU A 50 -19.35 -6.28 -10.66
N SER A 51 -20.12 -5.88 -11.68
CA SER A 51 -21.55 -5.63 -11.54
C SER A 51 -22.35 -6.89 -11.26
N GLU A 52 -22.16 -7.96 -12.05
CA GLU A 52 -22.99 -9.17 -11.99
C GLU A 52 -22.68 -10.04 -10.77
N MET A 53 -21.41 -10.18 -10.41
CA MET A 53 -21.00 -11.10 -9.35
C MET A 53 -20.97 -10.44 -7.97
N PHE A 54 -20.60 -9.16 -7.90
CA PHE A 54 -20.37 -8.46 -6.65
C PHE A 54 -21.38 -7.32 -6.40
N ASN A 55 -22.22 -6.99 -7.37
CA ASN A 55 -23.07 -5.79 -7.33
C ASN A 55 -22.28 -4.51 -7.02
N GLU A 56 -21.03 -4.45 -7.46
CA GLU A 56 -20.20 -3.26 -7.31
C GLU A 56 -20.51 -2.25 -8.41
N LYS A 57 -20.57 -0.97 -8.03
CA LYS A 57 -20.79 0.16 -8.93
C LYS A 57 -19.66 1.16 -8.80
N VAL A 58 -19.30 1.81 -9.90
CA VAL A 58 -18.28 2.86 -9.88
C VAL A 58 -18.76 4.06 -9.05
N ILE A 59 -17.95 4.49 -8.09
CA ILE A 59 -18.20 5.67 -7.25
C ILE A 59 -17.12 6.74 -7.40
N GLY A 60 -16.00 6.42 -8.04
CA GLY A 60 -14.92 7.37 -8.27
C GLY A 60 -14.11 7.01 -9.51
N LEU A 61 -13.61 8.03 -10.20
CA LEU A 61 -12.80 7.89 -11.41
C LEU A 61 -11.75 9.00 -11.49
N GLY A 62 -10.55 8.65 -11.96
CA GLY A 62 -9.48 9.61 -12.22
C GLY A 62 -8.53 9.14 -13.32
N LEU A 63 -7.69 10.04 -13.81
CA LEU A 63 -6.62 9.70 -14.75
C LEU A 63 -5.36 9.33 -13.99
N GLY A 64 -4.72 8.24 -14.40
CA GLY A 64 -3.39 7.88 -13.95
C GLY A 64 -2.32 8.85 -14.47
N LYS A 65 -1.08 8.63 -14.02
CA LYS A 65 0.06 9.48 -14.38
C LYS A 65 0.16 9.66 -15.89
N ASN A 66 0.38 10.90 -16.33
CA ASN A 66 0.50 11.29 -17.74
C ASN A 66 -0.68 10.84 -18.61
N GLN A 67 -1.87 10.59 -18.02
CA GLN A 67 -3.07 10.17 -18.73
C GLN A 67 -2.90 8.81 -19.46
N GLN A 68 -2.02 7.94 -18.95
CA GLN A 68 -1.73 6.63 -19.53
C GLN A 68 -2.67 5.52 -19.05
N SER A 69 -3.55 5.85 -18.11
CA SER A 69 -4.59 4.96 -17.61
C SER A 69 -5.76 5.74 -17.02
N VAL A 70 -6.88 5.04 -16.85
CA VAL A 70 -8.00 5.45 -16.01
C VAL A 70 -7.97 4.58 -14.75
N VAL A 71 -8.19 5.19 -13.60
CA VAL A 71 -8.33 4.50 -12.31
C VAL A 71 -9.77 4.67 -11.85
N GLU A 72 -10.42 3.58 -11.51
CA GLU A 72 -11.84 3.51 -11.16
C GLU A 72 -11.98 2.80 -9.81
N LEU A 73 -12.84 3.32 -8.93
CA LEU A 73 -13.20 2.68 -7.66
C LEU A 73 -14.64 2.19 -7.73
N TYR A 74 -14.80 0.88 -7.52
CA TYR A 74 -16.06 0.16 -7.52
C TYR A 74 -16.41 -0.28 -6.09
N VAL A 75 -17.66 -0.11 -5.69
CA VAL A 75 -18.14 -0.43 -4.33
C VAL A 75 -19.54 -1.05 -4.40
N SER A 76 -19.80 -2.07 -3.60
CA SER A 76 -21.14 -2.61 -3.38
C SER A 76 -21.75 -2.11 -2.08
N SER A 77 -23.09 -2.09 -2.02
CA SER A 77 -23.81 -1.79 -0.76
C SER A 77 -23.60 -2.84 0.33
N LYS A 78 -22.99 -3.99 0.00
CA LYS A 78 -22.67 -5.07 0.95
C LYS A 78 -21.25 -4.95 1.52
N GLY A 79 -20.47 -3.96 1.06
CA GLY A 79 -19.14 -3.66 1.58
C GLY A 79 -17.98 -4.21 0.75
N SER A 80 -18.23 -4.93 -0.35
CA SER A 80 -17.15 -5.31 -1.27
C SER A 80 -16.67 -4.09 -2.06
N TRP A 81 -15.40 -4.07 -2.44
CA TRP A 81 -14.81 -3.00 -3.23
C TRP A 81 -13.66 -3.46 -4.12
N THR A 82 -13.46 -2.76 -5.24
CA THR A 82 -12.41 -3.02 -6.22
C THR A 82 -11.84 -1.71 -6.79
N ILE A 83 -10.51 -1.61 -6.89
CA ILE A 83 -9.82 -0.61 -7.71
C ILE A 83 -9.43 -1.23 -9.04
N LEU A 84 -9.97 -0.69 -10.12
CA LEU A 84 -9.69 -1.11 -11.48
C LEU A 84 -8.79 -0.08 -12.17
N VAL A 85 -7.74 -0.54 -12.84
CA VAL A 85 -6.86 0.32 -13.65
C VAL A 85 -6.97 -0.08 -15.11
N THR A 86 -7.46 0.82 -15.93
CA THR A 86 -7.71 0.64 -17.37
C THR A 86 -6.63 1.34 -18.18
N LEU A 87 -5.86 0.59 -18.95
CA LEU A 87 -4.79 1.11 -19.82
C LEU A 87 -5.35 1.65 -21.14
N THR A 88 -4.56 2.44 -21.86
CA THR A 88 -4.94 3.02 -23.15
C THR A 88 -5.23 2.00 -24.26
N ASN A 89 -4.79 0.75 -24.09
CA ASN A 89 -5.11 -0.36 -24.99
C ASN A 89 -6.48 -1.00 -24.68
N GLY A 90 -7.25 -0.47 -23.73
CA GLY A 90 -8.58 -0.95 -23.35
C GLY A 90 -8.58 -2.16 -22.40
N MET A 91 -7.40 -2.61 -21.94
CA MET A 91 -7.27 -3.67 -20.95
C MET A 91 -7.33 -3.10 -19.55
N SER A 92 -8.06 -3.78 -18.67
CA SER A 92 -8.26 -3.40 -17.28
C SER A 92 -7.76 -4.47 -16.35
N CYS A 93 -6.99 -4.05 -15.33
CA CYS A 93 -6.39 -4.93 -14.34
C CYS A 93 -6.91 -4.53 -12.95
N ILE A 94 -7.24 -5.51 -12.11
CA ILE A 94 -7.52 -5.24 -10.69
C ILE A 94 -6.21 -4.82 -10.02
N ALA A 95 -6.16 -3.61 -9.48
CA ALA A 95 -5.01 -3.10 -8.73
C ALA A 95 -5.13 -3.41 -7.23
N ALA A 96 -6.34 -3.39 -6.70
CA ALA A 96 -6.68 -3.81 -5.35
C ALA A 96 -8.14 -4.25 -5.28
N ALA A 97 -8.49 -5.12 -4.35
CA ALA A 97 -9.87 -5.51 -4.06
C ALA A 97 -9.97 -5.99 -2.61
N GLY A 98 -11.16 -5.91 -2.04
CA GLY A 98 -11.41 -6.34 -0.67
C GLY A 98 -12.86 -6.21 -0.24
N GLU A 99 -13.06 -6.28 1.07
CA GLU A 99 -14.36 -6.23 1.74
C GLU A 99 -14.35 -5.13 2.82
N ASN A 100 -15.47 -4.97 3.52
CA ASN A 100 -15.67 -4.01 4.62
C ASN A 100 -15.45 -2.54 4.23
N TRP A 101 -15.86 -2.16 3.02
CA TRP A 101 -15.91 -0.76 2.61
C TRP A 101 -16.76 0.06 3.57
N THR A 102 -16.26 1.23 3.94
CA THR A 102 -16.98 2.21 4.77
C THR A 102 -16.84 3.57 4.14
N ASP A 103 -17.96 4.24 3.87
CA ASP A 103 -17.94 5.63 3.41
C ASP A 103 -17.63 6.56 4.59
N THR A 104 -16.60 7.38 4.45
CA THR A 104 -16.19 8.35 5.47
C THR A 104 -16.89 9.70 5.32
N ALA A 105 -17.50 9.99 4.17
CA ALA A 105 -18.26 11.22 3.96
C ALA A 105 -19.56 11.20 4.79
N GLU A 106 -20.27 10.07 4.81
CA GLU A 106 -21.45 9.90 5.68
C GLU A 106 -21.09 9.98 7.17
N GLN A 107 -19.90 9.50 7.55
CA GLN A 107 -19.42 9.61 8.92
C GLN A 107 -19.09 11.06 9.32
N ALA A 108 -18.63 11.88 8.37
CA ALA A 108 -18.29 13.28 8.63
C ALA A 108 -19.53 14.15 8.89
N GLU A 109 -20.66 13.88 8.24
CA GLU A 109 -21.93 14.59 8.46
C GLU A 109 -22.61 14.21 9.78
N LEU A 110 -22.34 13.01 10.31
CA LEU A 110 -22.87 12.56 11.61
C LEU A 110 -22.12 13.11 12.82
N VAL A 111 -20.96 13.74 12.62
CA VAL A 111 -20.12 14.32 13.70
C VAL A 111 -20.02 15.84 13.63
N SER A 112 -20.73 16.47 12.69
CA SER A 112 -20.86 17.94 12.54
C SER A 112 -22.20 18.44 13.06
#